data_AF-A0A2D8FST4-F1
#
_entry.id   AF-A0A2D8FST4-F1
#
_cell.length_a   1.000
_cell.length_b   1.000
_cell.length_c   1.000
_cell.angle_alpha   90.00
_cell.angle_beta   90.00
_cell.angle_gamma   90.00
#
_symmetry.space_group_name_H-M   'P 1'
#
loop_
_entity.id
_entity.type
_entity.pdbx_description
1 polymer ?
#
loop_
_entity_poly.entity_id
_entity_poly.type
_entity_poly.pdbx_seq_one_letter_code
_entity_poly.pdbx_strand_id
1 'polypeptide(L)'
;LPVPRWTLYAAKAVCVIALVLIMSAAVLGATIGAVALGGLIKPEAAAMGALDLTGYAWSMARMAAAALLMIAIQFWTAIRFASFVPGLALGIGGTFFAVVATSARQGVFMPWQMPVNILATEAWRVQTALTLGGGLGLVVLAAAVLHLARREGR
;
A
#
# COMPACT_ATOMS: atom_id res chain seq x y z
N LEU A 1 25.92 14.90 -12.48
CA LEU A 1 25.48 16.05 -11.66
C LEU A 1 25.79 15.74 -10.20
N PRO A 2 26.45 16.61 -9.44
CA PRO A 2 26.85 16.34 -8.06
C PRO A 2 25.65 16.57 -7.12
N VAL A 3 24.67 15.66 -7.16
CA VAL A 3 23.51 15.70 -6.26
C VAL A 3 23.73 14.69 -5.14
N PRO A 4 23.43 15.01 -3.87
CA PRO A 4 23.54 14.04 -2.77
C PRO A 4 22.73 12.79 -3.07
N ARG A 5 23.37 11.61 -3.08
CA ARG A 5 22.74 10.36 -3.57
C ARG A 5 21.44 9.97 -2.88
N TRP A 6 21.24 10.39 -1.63
CA TRP A 6 19.98 10.17 -0.92
C TRP A 6 18.78 10.80 -1.64
N THR A 7 18.97 11.90 -2.38
CA THR A 7 17.89 12.57 -3.13
C THR A 7 17.36 11.70 -4.26
N LEU A 8 18.23 10.92 -4.91
CA LEU A 8 17.83 10.00 -5.98
C LEU A 8 16.96 8.87 -5.44
N TYR A 9 17.33 8.27 -4.31
CA TYR A 9 16.52 7.23 -3.68
C TYR A 9 15.23 7.78 -3.07
N ALA A 10 15.27 8.97 -2.46
CA ALA A 10 14.08 9.65 -1.95
C ALA A 10 13.10 9.96 -3.10
N ALA A 11 13.59 10.46 -4.23
CA ALA A 11 12.77 10.69 -5.42
C ALA A 11 12.12 9.40 -5.91
N LYS A 12 12.86 8.28 -5.99
CA LYS A 12 12.30 6.97 -6.35
C LYS A 12 11.23 6.51 -5.36
N ALA A 13 11.46 6.68 -4.06
CA ALA A 13 10.48 6.34 -3.03
C ALA A 13 9.19 7.17 -3.20
N VAL A 14 9.31 8.48 -3.45
CA VAL A 14 8.16 9.35 -3.76
C VAL A 14 7.44 8.88 -5.02
N CYS A 15 8.17 8.53 -6.09
CA CYS A 15 7.55 7.99 -7.31
C CYS A 15 6.75 6.71 -7.02
N VAL A 16 7.28 5.78 -6.22
CA VAL A 16 6.56 4.54 -5.86
C VAL A 16 5.31 4.85 -5.04
N ILE A 17 5.39 5.75 -4.07
CA ILE A 17 4.21 6.17 -3.28
C ILE A 17 3.16 6.82 -4.20
N ALA A 18 3.57 7.73 -5.09
CA ALA A 18 2.67 8.36 -6.05
C ALA A 18 2.00 7.33 -6.96
N LEU A 19 2.76 6.34 -7.45
CA LEU A 19 2.20 5.24 -8.24
C LEU A 19 1.14 4.46 -7.46
N VAL A 20 1.38 4.13 -6.18
CA VAL A 20 0.39 3.45 -5.35
C VAL A 20 -0.87 4.31 -5.15
N LEU A 21 -0.73 5.62 -4.95
CA LEU A 21 -1.87 6.54 -4.84
C LEU A 21 -2.68 6.59 -6.15
N ILE A 22 -2.00 6.67 -7.30
CA ILE A 22 -2.64 6.63 -8.62
C ILE A 22 -3.38 5.31 -8.82
N MET A 23 -2.74 4.17 -8.49
CA MET A 23 -3.38 2.85 -8.57
C MET A 23 -4.61 2.76 -7.64
N SER A 24 -4.53 3.34 -6.44
CA SER A 24 -5.66 3.36 -5.49
C SER A 24 -6.83 4.18 -6.03
N ALA A 25 -6.55 5.34 -6.62
CA ALA A 25 -7.56 6.17 -7.29
C ALA A 25 -8.15 5.45 -8.52
N ALA A 26 -7.34 4.75 -9.29
CA ALA A 26 -7.79 3.95 -10.44
C ALA A 26 -8.69 2.79 -10.00
N VAL A 27 -8.36 2.11 -8.90
CA VAL A 27 -9.22 1.07 -8.30
C VAL A 27 -10.55 1.66 -7.87
N LEU A 28 -10.56 2.81 -7.18
CA LEU A 28 -11.80 3.49 -6.80
C LEU A 28 -12.67 3.84 -8.03
N GLY A 29 -12.06 4.40 -9.07
CA GLY A 29 -12.74 4.68 -10.33
C GLY A 29 -13.30 3.42 -11.00
N ALA A 30 -12.54 2.34 -11.03
CA ALA A 30 -12.98 1.05 -11.55
C ALA A 30 -14.14 0.46 -10.73
N THR A 31 -14.11 0.59 -9.39
CA THR A 31 -15.21 0.15 -8.53
C THR A 31 -16.49 0.93 -8.80
N ILE A 32 -16.41 2.25 -8.94
CA ILE A 32 -17.57 3.09 -9.30
C ILE A 32 -18.12 2.68 -10.67
N GLY A 33 -17.25 2.50 -11.65
CA GLY A 33 -17.63 2.04 -12.99
C GLY A 33 -18.29 0.65 -12.98
N ALA A 34 -17.75 -0.29 -12.19
CA ALA A 34 -18.31 -1.63 -12.05
C ALA A 34 -19.71 -1.62 -11.43
N VAL A 35 -19.95 -0.79 -10.41
CA VAL A 35 -21.28 -0.63 -9.80
C VAL A 35 -22.27 -0.04 -10.81
N ALA A 36 -21.87 1.00 -11.54
CA ALA A 36 -22.73 1.63 -12.55
C ALA A 36 -23.10 0.66 -13.68
N LEU A 37 -22.12 -0.06 -14.23
CA LEU A 37 -22.35 -1.09 -15.25
C LEU A 37 -23.21 -2.25 -14.71
N GLY A 38 -22.97 -2.67 -13.46
CA GLY A 38 -23.75 -3.71 -12.80
C GLY A 38 -25.23 -3.35 -12.70
N GLY A 39 -25.55 -2.08 -12.39
CA GLY A 39 -26.92 -1.58 -12.36
C GLY A 39 -27.62 -1.57 -13.73
N LEU A 40 -26.87 -1.44 -14.83
CA LEU A 40 -27.43 -1.55 -16.19
C LEU A 40 -27.75 -3.00 -16.57
N ILE A 41 -26.92 -3.95 -16.14
CA ILE A 41 -27.09 -5.38 -16.44
C ILE A 41 -28.17 -6.00 -15.55
N LYS A 42 -28.20 -5.62 -14.26
CA LYS A 42 -29.13 -6.14 -13.27
C LYS A 42 -29.80 -4.99 -12.49
N PRO A 43 -30.85 -4.38 -13.07
CA PRO A 43 -31.49 -3.18 -12.49
C PRO A 43 -32.05 -3.40 -11.09
N GLU A 44 -32.55 -4.60 -10.77
CA GLU A 44 -33.03 -4.96 -9.43
C GLU A 44 -31.94 -4.99 -8.35
N ALA A 45 -30.66 -5.05 -8.73
CA ALA A 45 -29.51 -4.97 -7.84
C ALA A 45 -28.75 -3.64 -7.97
N ALA A 46 -29.31 -2.66 -8.67
CA ALA A 46 -28.70 -1.35 -8.80
C ALA A 46 -28.50 -0.71 -7.42
N ALA A 47 -27.35 -0.07 -7.22
CA ALA A 47 -27.04 0.60 -5.96
C ALA A 47 -28.10 1.66 -5.65
N MET A 48 -28.80 1.50 -4.53
CA MET A 48 -29.79 2.45 -4.05
C MET A 48 -29.14 3.39 -3.04
N GLY A 49 -29.04 4.67 -3.39
CA GLY A 49 -28.47 5.71 -2.53
C GLY A 49 -27.44 6.60 -3.24
N ALA A 50 -27.04 7.67 -2.56
CA ALA A 50 -26.01 8.57 -3.06
C ALA A 50 -24.61 7.95 -2.91
N LEU A 51 -23.74 8.20 -3.88
CA LEU A 51 -22.33 7.81 -3.81
C LEU A 51 -21.61 8.67 -2.76
N ASP A 52 -21.17 8.07 -1.66
CA ASP A 52 -20.27 8.71 -0.69
C ASP A 52 -18.82 8.69 -1.17
N LEU A 53 -18.53 9.50 -2.20
CA LEU A 53 -17.21 9.58 -2.80
C LEU A 53 -16.15 10.01 -1.77
N THR A 54 -16.52 10.91 -0.86
CA THR A 54 -15.62 11.41 0.18
C THR A 54 -15.23 10.31 1.17
N GLY A 55 -16.20 9.52 1.65
CA GLY A 55 -15.93 8.39 2.54
C GLY A 55 -15.07 7.31 1.89
N TYR A 56 -15.32 7.00 0.61
CA TYR A 56 -14.49 6.05 -0.14
C TYR A 56 -13.08 6.58 -0.38
N ALA A 57 -12.92 7.84 -0.79
CA ALA A 57 -11.61 8.45 -0.97
C ALA A 57 -10.82 8.51 0.34
N TRP A 58 -11.48 8.83 1.45
CA TRP A 58 -10.86 8.83 2.78
C TRP A 58 -10.42 7.42 3.21
N SER A 59 -11.25 6.42 2.96
CA SER A 59 -10.90 5.02 3.24
C SER A 59 -9.69 4.57 2.41
N MET A 60 -9.66 4.88 1.11
CA MET A 60 -8.52 4.59 0.24
C MET A 60 -7.24 5.29 0.70
N ALA A 61 -7.33 6.56 1.13
CA ALA A 61 -6.17 7.29 1.65
C ALA A 61 -5.60 6.63 2.92
N ARG A 62 -6.46 6.16 3.83
CA ARG A 62 -6.05 5.43 5.04
C ARG A 62 -5.43 4.07 4.71
N MET A 63 -5.99 3.35 3.73
CA MET A 63 -5.43 2.09 3.24
C MET A 63 -4.03 2.31 2.62
N ALA A 64 -3.86 3.35 1.80
CA ALA A 64 -2.57 3.72 1.23
C ALA A 64 -1.55 4.11 2.31
N ALA A 65 -1.98 4.85 3.35
CA ALA A 65 -1.13 5.17 4.50
C ALA A 65 -0.69 3.91 5.25
N ALA A 66 -1.61 2.97 5.52
CA ALA A 66 -1.31 1.69 6.17
C ALA A 66 -0.46 0.75 5.30
N ALA A 67 -0.40 0.96 3.98
CA ALA A 67 0.43 0.19 3.07
C ALA A 67 1.91 0.57 3.12
N LEU A 68 2.27 1.67 3.79
CA LEU A 68 3.59 2.26 3.65
C LEU A 68 4.73 1.34 4.11
N LEU A 69 4.51 0.53 5.14
CA LEU A 69 5.48 -0.47 5.59
C LEU A 69 5.74 -1.54 4.52
N MET A 70 4.68 -2.05 3.88
CA MET A 70 4.80 -2.96 2.75
C MET A 70 5.56 -2.31 1.59
N ILE A 71 5.21 -1.05 1.25
CA ILE A 71 5.89 -0.28 0.21
C ILE A 71 7.38 -0.13 0.54
N ALA A 72 7.72 0.20 1.79
CA ALA A 72 9.10 0.38 2.23
C ALA A 72 9.91 -0.92 2.12
N ILE A 73 9.34 -2.05 2.52
CA ILE A 73 9.97 -3.38 2.41
C ILE A 73 10.21 -3.75 0.93
N GLN A 74 9.20 -3.57 0.08
CA GLN A 74 9.30 -3.85 -1.35
C GLN A 74 10.32 -2.93 -2.04
N PHE A 75 10.28 -1.63 -1.74
CA PHE A 75 11.22 -0.64 -2.27
C PHE A 75 12.66 -0.98 -1.87
N TRP A 76 12.91 -1.24 -0.59
CA TRP A 76 14.23 -1.57 -0.11
C TRP A 76 14.75 -2.84 -0.79
N THR A 77 13.95 -3.89 -0.85
CA THR A 77 14.31 -5.15 -1.51
C THR A 77 14.64 -4.93 -3.00
N ALA A 78 13.77 -4.22 -3.72
CA ALA A 78 13.94 -3.99 -5.16
C ALA A 78 15.23 -3.22 -5.51
N ILE A 79 15.64 -2.27 -4.68
CA ILE A 79 16.85 -1.48 -4.92
C ILE A 79 18.10 -2.18 -4.36
N ARG A 80 17.95 -3.02 -3.34
CA ARG A 80 19.08 -3.70 -2.67
C ARG A 80 19.75 -4.75 -3.56
N PHE A 81 19.01 -5.38 -4.45
CA PHE A 81 19.49 -6.45 -5.32
C PHE A 81 19.55 -5.97 -6.78
N ALA A 82 20.60 -6.37 -7.51
CA ALA A 82 20.75 -6.09 -8.94
C ALA A 82 19.88 -7.03 -9.81
N SER A 83 18.75 -7.47 -9.28
CA SER A 83 17.79 -8.37 -9.92
C SER A 83 16.38 -8.00 -9.47
N PHE A 84 15.43 -8.05 -10.38
CA PHE A 84 14.02 -7.82 -10.06
C PHE A 84 13.37 -9.03 -9.36
N VAL A 85 13.99 -10.21 -9.43
CA VAL A 85 13.42 -11.48 -8.93
C VAL A 85 13.12 -11.45 -7.42
N PRO A 86 14.03 -10.98 -6.52
CA PRO A 86 13.73 -10.95 -5.09
C PRO A 86 12.54 -10.05 -4.75
N GLY A 87 12.45 -8.87 -5.36
CA GLY A 87 11.32 -7.96 -5.14
C GLY A 87 10.00 -8.52 -5.68
N LEU A 88 10.04 -9.20 -6.82
CA LEU A 88 8.87 -9.87 -7.39
C LEU A 88 8.39 -11.03 -6.52
N ALA A 89 9.31 -11.93 -6.13
CA ALA A 89 9.01 -13.08 -5.28
C ALA A 89 8.45 -12.64 -3.92
N LEU A 90 9.03 -11.61 -3.29
CA LEU A 90 8.57 -11.07 -2.03
C LEU A 90 7.16 -10.45 -2.16
N GLY A 91 6.92 -9.68 -3.22
CA GLY A 91 5.63 -9.06 -3.48
C GLY A 91 4.51 -10.09 -3.69
N ILE A 92 4.77 -11.06 -4.58
CA ILE A 92 3.83 -12.15 -4.87
C ILE A 92 3.59 -13.00 -3.63
N GLY A 93 4.66 -13.50 -3.01
CA GLY A 93 4.59 -14.34 -1.82
C GLY A 93 3.85 -13.64 -0.69
N GLY A 94 4.21 -12.38 -0.39
CA GLY A 94 3.54 -11.57 0.62
C GLY A 94 2.05 -11.41 0.35
N THR A 95 1.64 -11.25 -0.91
CA THR A 95 0.23 -11.13 -1.29
C THR A 95 -0.54 -12.44 -1.08
N PHE A 96 0.04 -13.59 -1.45
CA PHE A 96 -0.56 -14.90 -1.20
C PHE A 96 -0.74 -15.19 0.29
N PHE A 97 0.30 -14.93 1.09
CA PHE A 97 0.20 -15.07 2.55
C PHE A 97 -0.80 -14.09 3.15
N ALA A 98 -0.97 -12.91 2.55
CA ALA A 98 -1.94 -11.93 3.00
C ALA A 98 -3.37 -12.50 2.91
N VAL A 99 -3.71 -13.14 1.78
CA VAL A 99 -5.02 -13.80 1.62
C VAL A 99 -5.29 -14.78 2.77
N VAL A 100 -4.32 -15.64 3.10
CA VAL A 100 -4.43 -16.59 4.21
C VAL A 100 -4.52 -15.87 5.57
N ALA A 101 -3.74 -14.82 5.77
CA ALA A 101 -3.69 -14.06 7.02
C ALA A 101 -4.96 -13.24 7.29
N THR A 102 -5.82 -13.03 6.29
CA THR A 102 -7.08 -12.28 6.43
C THR A 102 -8.01 -12.90 7.50
N SER A 103 -8.03 -14.23 7.61
CA SER A 103 -8.81 -14.95 8.62
C SER A 103 -8.08 -15.16 9.95
N ALA A 104 -6.79 -14.82 10.02
CA ALA A 104 -5.98 -14.98 11.21
C ALA A 104 -6.08 -13.75 12.13
N ARG A 105 -6.18 -13.98 13.45
CA ARG A 105 -6.18 -12.89 14.45
C ARG A 105 -4.90 -12.05 14.37
N GLN A 106 -3.79 -12.70 14.07
CA GLN A 106 -2.45 -12.11 13.98
C GLN A 106 -2.20 -11.41 12.62
N GLY A 107 -3.10 -11.54 11.64
CA GLY A 107 -2.92 -10.95 10.31
C GLY A 107 -2.75 -9.43 10.31
N VAL A 108 -3.21 -8.75 11.37
CA VAL A 108 -3.05 -7.30 11.55
C VAL A 108 -1.58 -6.84 11.59
N PHE A 109 -0.65 -7.71 12.00
CA PHE A 109 0.77 -7.38 12.09
C PHE A 109 1.54 -7.66 10.79
N MET A 110 0.90 -8.28 9.80
CA MET A 110 1.53 -8.59 8.53
C MET A 110 1.46 -7.37 7.60
N PRO A 111 2.59 -6.85 7.07
CA PRO A 111 2.59 -5.61 6.28
C PRO A 111 1.63 -5.62 5.07
N TRP A 112 1.52 -6.75 4.37
CA TRP A 112 0.62 -6.90 3.21
C TRP A 112 -0.87 -6.94 3.59
N GLN A 113 -1.20 -7.18 4.86
CA GLN A 113 -2.58 -7.17 5.37
C GLN A 113 -2.97 -5.87 6.06
N MET A 114 -2.01 -5.03 6.45
CA MET A 114 -2.29 -3.76 7.13
C MET A 114 -3.28 -2.86 6.37
N PRO A 115 -3.21 -2.70 5.02
CA PRO A 115 -4.19 -1.92 4.27
C PRO A 115 -5.61 -2.44 4.44
N VAL A 116 -5.79 -3.77 4.36
CA VAL A 116 -7.11 -4.40 4.47
C VAL A 116 -7.68 -4.25 5.89
N ASN A 117 -6.83 -4.26 6.92
CA ASN A 117 -7.27 -4.07 8.31
C ASN A 117 -7.83 -2.66 8.61
N ILE A 118 -7.72 -1.70 7.69
CA ILE A 118 -8.44 -0.41 7.78
C ILE A 118 -9.96 -0.62 7.66
N LEU A 119 -10.39 -1.68 6.97
CA LEU A 119 -11.80 -2.04 6.80
C LEU A 119 -12.35 -2.87 7.97
N ALA A 120 -11.53 -3.15 8.99
CA ALA A 120 -11.97 -3.89 10.16
C ALA A 120 -12.93 -3.06 11.01
N THR A 121 -13.93 -3.73 11.60
CA THR A 121 -14.86 -3.12 12.57
C THR A 121 -14.19 -2.79 13.91
N GLU A 122 -13.11 -3.50 14.22
CA GLU A 122 -12.38 -3.38 15.47
C GLU A 122 -11.39 -2.21 15.44
N ALA A 123 -11.63 -1.18 16.26
CA ALA A 123 -10.80 0.03 16.28
C ALA A 123 -9.30 -0.24 16.54
N TRP A 124 -8.97 -1.23 17.38
CA TRP A 124 -7.59 -1.59 17.68
C TRP A 124 -6.83 -2.10 16.46
N ARG A 125 -7.51 -2.80 15.53
CA ARG A 125 -6.89 -3.28 14.28
C ARG A 125 -6.55 -2.13 13.35
N VAL A 126 -7.50 -1.21 13.21
CA VAL A 126 -7.33 -0.01 12.39
C VAL A 126 -6.19 0.86 12.92
N GLN A 127 -6.12 1.05 14.24
CA GLN A 127 -5.05 1.81 14.87
C GLN A 127 -3.69 1.11 14.72
N THR A 128 -3.64 -0.21 14.90
CA THR A 128 -2.42 -1.02 14.70
C THR A 128 -1.92 -0.91 13.25
N ALA A 129 -2.83 -1.02 12.28
CA ALA A 129 -2.51 -0.89 10.86
C ALA A 129 -1.97 0.51 10.51
N LEU A 130 -2.54 1.58 11.05
CA LEU A 130 -2.05 2.94 10.78
C LEU A 130 -0.72 3.24 11.49
N THR A 131 -0.57 2.81 12.74
CA THR A 131 0.64 3.07 13.53
C THR A 131 1.84 2.26 13.02
N LEU A 132 1.66 0.96 12.77
CA LEU A 132 2.72 0.11 12.23
C LEU A 132 2.87 0.29 10.70
N GLY A 133 1.76 0.24 9.98
CA GLY A 133 1.78 0.34 8.52
C GLY A 133 2.23 1.71 8.04
N GLY A 134 1.68 2.78 8.61
CA GLY A 134 2.06 4.16 8.28
C GLY A 134 3.27 4.65 9.07
N GLY A 135 3.16 4.68 10.39
CA GLY A 135 4.19 5.25 11.28
C GLY A 135 5.53 4.53 11.20
N LEU A 136 5.56 3.22 11.51
CA LEU A 136 6.78 2.42 11.37
C LEU A 136 7.20 2.33 9.88
N GLY A 137 6.26 2.29 8.95
CA GLY A 137 6.54 2.35 7.51
C GLY A 137 7.36 3.56 7.08
N LEU A 138 7.05 4.77 7.59
CA LEU A 138 7.83 5.99 7.34
C LEU A 138 9.27 5.86 7.85
N VAL A 139 9.43 5.34 9.06
CA VAL A 139 10.75 5.13 9.68
C VAL A 139 11.58 4.14 8.87
N VAL A 140 10.98 3.02 8.47
CA VAL A 140 11.65 2.00 7.65
C VAL A 140 12.01 2.53 6.27
N LEU A 141 11.14 3.34 5.65
CA LEU A 141 11.43 3.95 4.35
C LEU A 141 12.60 4.93 4.43
N ALA A 142 12.62 5.79 5.46
CA ALA A 142 13.73 6.70 5.70
C ALA A 142 15.04 5.93 5.97
N ALA A 143 14.98 4.87 6.77
CA ALA A 143 16.11 3.99 7.03
C ALA A 143 16.62 3.31 5.74
N ALA A 144 15.72 2.83 4.88
CA ALA A 144 16.07 2.23 3.59
C ALA A 144 16.82 3.22 2.69
N VAL A 145 16.30 4.45 2.54
CA VAL A 145 16.93 5.52 1.75
C VAL A 145 18.33 5.85 2.27
N LEU A 146 18.48 6.03 3.59
CA LEU A 146 19.77 6.34 4.21
C LEU A 146 20.76 5.20 4.09
N HIS A 147 20.31 3.95 4.30
CA HIS A 147 21.14 2.76 4.16
C HIS A 147 21.66 2.59 2.73
N LEU A 148 20.79 2.73 1.72
CA LEU A 148 21.16 2.62 0.31
C LEU A 148 22.13 3.72 -0.11
N ALA A 149 21.90 4.97 0.32
CA ALA A 149 22.79 6.10 0.07
C ALA A 149 24.22 5.88 0.62
N ARG A 150 24.35 5.24 1.78
CA ARG A 150 25.66 4.92 2.39
C ARG A 150 26.39 3.79 1.68
N ARG A 151 25.67 2.79 1.15
CA ARG A 151 26.28 1.59 0.56
C ARG A 151 27.03 1.87 -0.74
N GLU A 152 26.53 2.76 -1.58
CA GLU A 152 27.19 3.11 -2.85
C GLU A 152 28.34 4.12 -2.68
N GLY A 153 28.45 4.76 -1.51
CA GLY A 153 29.54 5.68 -1.19
C GLY A 153 30.83 5.01 -0.72
N ARG A 154 30.83 3.68 -0.57
CA ARG A 154 32.01 2.83 -0.35
C ARG A 154 32.36 2.12 -1.64
#